data_AF-A0A172YHB5-F1
#
_entry.id   AF-A0A172YHB5-F1
#
_cell.length_a   1.000
_cell.length_b   1.000
_cell.length_c   1.000
_cell.angle_alpha   90.00
_cell.angle_beta   90.00
_cell.angle_gamma   90.00
#
_symmetry.space_group_name_H-M   'P 1'
#
loop_
_entity.id
_entity.type
_entity.pdbx_description
1 polymer ?
#
loop_
_entity_poly.entity_id
_entity_poly.type
_entity_poly.pdbx_seq_one_letter_code
_entity_poly.pdbx_strand_id
1 'polypeptide(L)'
;MRVTRITERLSIAAQPNSTDIIQWADQGFTLLINARPDDEEASQPGNACERHTAERAGMAYAFIPVTGTTITKADIRAFQAALSEASGPAVAHCKTGTRALMLFVLGEALDGRMEEDEVIDFGQRHGIDLTAVRRWLERERSSRPRVEGFFDPRTFSIQYLVIDPDTRACAVIDPVLDFDEKSGATSTRSADELLEFIAREELKLQWILDTHPHADHFSAAHYLRSRTGAPTAIGERVIEVQKLWKEIYHWPALATDGSQWDRLFADGERFMIGNLEAEALFSPGHTLASITYLVGDAAFVHDTLFMPDSGSARADFPGGDARRLWRSIQRILALPDQTRLFTGHDYQPEGRAPRWESSVAEQKRVNAHLVGIDEQSYVALRQARDHTLPMPKLILHALQVNIRGGRLPEPETNGKRYLKIPLDVLGGAPW
;
A
#
# COMPACT_ATOMS: atom_id res chain seq x y z
N MET A 1 -39.50 19.57 15.77
CA MET A 1 -38.15 20.10 16.09
C MET A 1 -37.62 20.97 14.94
N ARG A 2 -36.78 21.99 15.22
CA ARG A 2 -36.16 22.81 14.16
C ARG A 2 -35.03 22.04 13.46
N VAL A 3 -35.05 22.03 12.13
CA VAL A 3 -33.95 21.54 11.31
C VAL A 3 -33.07 22.69 10.83
N THR A 4 -31.79 22.42 10.67
CA THR A 4 -30.84 23.36 10.04
C THR A 4 -30.67 22.95 8.59
N ARG A 5 -31.12 23.79 7.66
CA ARG A 5 -30.97 23.54 6.23
C ARG A 5 -29.50 23.71 5.83
N ILE A 6 -28.95 22.69 5.16
CA ILE A 6 -27.55 22.67 4.68
C ILE A 6 -27.51 22.90 3.17
N THR A 7 -28.36 22.20 2.42
CA THR A 7 -28.55 22.40 0.98
C THR A 7 -30.04 22.40 0.63
N GLU A 8 -30.40 22.42 -0.65
CA GLU A 8 -31.79 22.17 -1.06
C GLU A 8 -32.24 20.74 -0.79
N ARG A 9 -31.30 19.79 -0.75
CA ARG A 9 -31.58 18.36 -0.59
C ARG A 9 -31.28 17.82 0.81
N LEU A 10 -30.56 18.56 1.64
CA LEU A 10 -30.15 18.10 2.97
C LEU A 10 -30.47 19.13 4.05
N SER A 11 -31.12 18.67 5.11
CA SER A 11 -31.17 19.35 6.41
C SER A 11 -30.59 18.45 7.50
N ILE A 12 -30.01 19.05 8.54
CA ILE A 12 -29.52 18.33 9.72
C ILE A 12 -30.34 18.67 10.96
N ALA A 13 -30.37 17.75 11.92
CA ALA A 13 -31.09 17.94 13.18
C ALA A 13 -30.39 17.26 14.36
N ALA A 14 -30.74 17.68 15.57
CA ALA A 14 -30.43 16.94 16.80
C ALA A 14 -31.25 15.64 16.87
N GLN A 15 -31.15 14.91 17.97
CA GLN A 15 -31.90 13.66 18.18
C GLN A 15 -33.43 13.91 18.09
N PRO A 16 -34.15 13.33 17.10
CA PRO A 16 -35.60 13.42 17.02
C PRO A 16 -36.28 12.45 17.99
N ASN A 17 -37.53 12.77 18.33
CA ASN A 17 -38.51 11.80 18.80
C ASN A 17 -39.47 11.40 17.66
N SER A 18 -40.39 10.47 17.93
CA SER A 18 -41.33 9.99 16.91
C SER A 18 -42.25 11.08 16.34
N THR A 19 -42.65 12.06 17.16
CA THR A 19 -43.48 13.19 16.70
C THR A 19 -42.72 14.09 15.72
N ASP A 20 -41.42 14.31 15.96
CA ASP A 20 -40.57 15.08 15.05
C ASP A 20 -40.45 14.39 13.69
N ILE A 21 -40.25 13.07 13.67
CA ILE A 21 -40.12 12.28 12.43
C ILE A 21 -41.39 12.38 11.58
N ILE A 22 -42.57 12.22 12.20
CA ILE A 22 -43.86 12.35 11.51
C ILE A 22 -44.03 13.76 10.95
N GLN A 23 -43.70 14.79 11.74
CA GLN A 23 -43.78 16.18 11.30
C GLN A 23 -42.86 16.47 10.10
N TRP A 24 -41.68 15.84 10.04
CA TRP A 24 -40.77 16.00 8.90
C TRP A 24 -41.33 15.35 7.62
N ALA A 25 -41.97 14.19 7.73
CA ALA A 25 -42.67 13.59 6.59
C ALA A 25 -43.77 14.52 6.05
N ASP A 26 -44.57 15.13 6.93
CA ASP A 26 -45.60 16.10 6.55
C ASP A 26 -45.02 17.37 5.89
N GLN A 27 -43.76 17.70 6.20
CA GLN A 27 -43.02 18.80 5.56
C GLN A 27 -42.40 18.41 4.21
N GLY A 28 -42.58 17.17 3.76
CA GLY A 28 -42.12 16.69 2.46
C GLY A 28 -40.71 16.11 2.45
N PHE A 29 -40.10 15.83 3.61
CA PHE A 29 -38.86 15.05 3.65
C PHE A 29 -39.15 13.61 3.26
N THR A 30 -38.32 13.02 2.42
CA THR A 30 -38.52 11.66 1.87
C THR A 30 -37.54 10.64 2.45
N LEU A 31 -36.49 11.09 3.15
CA LEU A 31 -35.44 10.24 3.71
C LEU A 31 -35.02 10.73 5.10
N LEU A 32 -34.95 9.81 6.06
CA LEU A 32 -34.33 9.99 7.37
C LEU A 32 -32.99 9.25 7.42
N ILE A 33 -31.90 9.96 7.68
CA ILE A 33 -30.58 9.35 7.89
C ILE A 33 -30.19 9.44 9.36
N ASN A 34 -30.03 8.30 10.02
CA ASN A 34 -29.54 8.22 11.40
C ASN A 34 -28.02 7.95 11.40
N ALA A 35 -27.25 8.96 11.81
CA ALA A 35 -25.80 8.87 11.97
C ALA A 35 -25.34 8.58 13.42
N ARG A 36 -26.26 8.21 14.31
CA ARG A 36 -26.00 7.92 15.73
C ARG A 36 -26.06 6.41 16.00
N PRO A 37 -24.95 5.79 16.43
CA PRO A 37 -24.94 4.45 17.00
C PRO A 37 -26.02 4.25 18.06
N ASP A 38 -26.55 3.03 18.16
CA ASP A 38 -27.44 2.66 19.26
C ASP A 38 -26.68 2.69 20.60
N ASP A 39 -27.44 2.84 21.69
CA ASP A 39 -26.96 2.79 23.07
C ASP A 39 -25.95 3.90 23.47
N GLU A 40 -25.86 5.01 22.72
CA GLU A 40 -25.08 6.16 23.18
C GLU A 40 -25.66 6.83 24.43
N GLU A 41 -26.99 6.84 24.57
CA GLU A 41 -27.71 7.36 25.74
C GLU A 41 -28.99 6.58 26.02
N ALA A 42 -29.34 6.41 27.30
CA ALA A 42 -30.51 5.63 27.70
C ALA A 42 -31.86 6.18 27.20
N SER A 43 -31.95 7.48 26.92
CA SER A 43 -33.16 8.13 26.41
C SER A 43 -33.25 8.16 24.88
N GLN A 44 -32.29 7.54 24.18
CA GLN A 44 -32.29 7.44 22.73
C GLN A 44 -33.41 6.48 22.27
N PRO A 45 -34.24 6.85 21.28
CA PRO A 45 -35.27 5.95 20.73
C PRO A 45 -34.71 4.66 20.13
N GLY A 46 -33.50 4.74 19.56
CA GLY A 46 -32.80 3.64 18.90
C GLY A 46 -33.19 3.49 17.43
N ASN A 47 -32.29 2.95 16.61
CA ASN A 47 -32.46 2.87 15.17
C ASN A 47 -33.70 2.04 14.77
N ALA A 48 -34.03 0.97 15.51
CA ALA A 48 -35.23 0.18 15.24
C ALA A 48 -36.53 1.01 15.40
N CYS A 49 -36.62 1.85 16.43
CA CYS A 49 -37.79 2.68 16.68
C CYS A 49 -37.92 3.81 15.64
N GLU A 50 -36.80 4.47 15.33
CA GLU A 50 -36.76 5.53 14.33
C GLU A 50 -37.11 5.02 12.94
N ARG A 51 -36.54 3.86 12.54
CA ARG A 51 -36.85 3.20 11.27
C ARG A 51 -38.34 2.90 11.16
N HIS A 52 -38.90 2.25 12.17
CA HIS A 52 -40.32 1.93 12.18
C HIS A 52 -41.20 3.19 12.07
N THR A 53 -40.81 4.28 12.73
CA THR A 53 -41.56 5.54 12.66
C THR A 53 -41.45 6.20 11.28
N ALA A 54 -40.24 6.26 10.72
CA ALA A 54 -39.99 6.86 9.41
C ALA A 54 -40.74 6.11 8.29
N GLU A 55 -40.64 4.78 8.27
CA GLU A 55 -41.32 3.93 7.28
C GLU A 55 -42.85 4.09 7.37
N ARG A 56 -43.40 4.16 8.58
CA ARG A 56 -44.85 4.41 8.78
C ARG A 56 -45.29 5.80 8.34
N ALA A 57 -44.40 6.78 8.42
CA ALA A 57 -44.64 8.13 7.93
C ALA A 57 -44.38 8.27 6.42
N GLY A 58 -43.99 7.19 5.73
CA GLY A 58 -43.74 7.18 4.28
C GLY A 58 -42.35 7.68 3.87
N MET A 59 -41.41 7.77 4.81
CA MET A 59 -40.01 8.13 4.55
C MET A 59 -39.15 6.88 4.39
N ALA A 60 -38.19 6.94 3.47
CA ALA A 60 -37.07 6.00 3.45
C ALA A 60 -36.18 6.21 4.69
N TYR A 61 -35.41 5.18 5.06
CA TYR A 61 -34.54 5.22 6.24
C TYR A 61 -33.15 4.66 5.92
N ALA A 62 -32.10 5.37 6.35
CA ALA A 62 -30.72 4.91 6.26
C ALA A 62 -30.04 4.98 7.63
N PHE A 63 -29.30 3.92 8.00
CA PHE A 63 -28.55 3.85 9.25
C PHE A 63 -27.05 3.82 8.96
N ILE A 64 -26.36 4.89 9.34
CA ILE A 64 -24.92 5.10 9.06
C ILE A 64 -24.23 5.49 10.37
N PRO A 65 -24.13 4.56 11.34
CA PRO A 65 -23.69 4.88 12.69
C PRO A 65 -22.19 5.21 12.70
N VAL A 66 -21.85 6.45 13.07
CA VAL A 66 -20.46 6.88 13.19
C VAL A 66 -20.21 7.61 14.51
N THR A 67 -18.99 7.56 15.01
CA THR A 67 -18.48 8.51 16.01
C THR A 67 -17.58 9.53 15.31
N GLY A 68 -17.35 10.70 15.91
CA GLY A 68 -16.50 11.73 15.28
C GLY A 68 -15.09 11.25 14.93
N THR A 69 -14.57 10.24 15.63
CA THR A 69 -13.24 9.65 15.41
C THR A 69 -13.25 8.40 14.52
N THR A 70 -14.42 7.80 14.26
CA THR A 70 -14.52 6.53 13.49
C THR A 70 -15.04 6.73 12.08
N ILE A 71 -15.23 7.96 11.60
CA ILE A 71 -15.68 8.20 10.23
C ILE A 71 -14.67 7.63 9.24
N THR A 72 -15.12 6.71 8.40
CA THR A 72 -14.36 6.12 7.30
C THR A 72 -14.84 6.65 5.94
N LYS A 73 -14.03 6.44 4.89
CA LYS A 73 -14.46 6.69 3.50
C LYS A 73 -15.72 5.89 3.14
N ALA A 74 -15.88 4.67 3.65
CA ALA A 74 -17.05 3.85 3.40
C ALA A 74 -18.33 4.50 3.97
N ASP A 75 -18.27 5.04 5.18
CA ASP A 75 -19.41 5.74 5.81
C ASP A 75 -19.79 6.99 5.02
N ILE A 76 -18.79 7.76 4.58
CA ILE A 76 -18.98 8.96 3.76
C ILE A 76 -19.65 8.60 2.43
N ARG A 77 -19.20 7.51 1.78
CA ARG A 77 -19.78 7.04 0.51
C ARG A 77 -21.19 6.49 0.70
N ALA A 78 -21.48 5.77 1.78
CA ALA A 78 -22.83 5.34 2.12
C ALA A 78 -23.77 6.54 2.33
N PHE A 79 -23.29 7.59 2.98
CA PHE A 79 -24.07 8.82 3.21
C PHE A 79 -24.37 9.56 1.90
N GLN A 80 -23.36 9.72 1.03
CA GLN A 80 -23.53 10.32 -0.30
C GLN A 80 -24.47 9.49 -1.19
N ALA A 81 -24.34 8.16 -1.19
CA ALA A 81 -25.23 7.27 -1.92
C ALA A 81 -26.69 7.42 -1.47
N ALA A 82 -26.95 7.38 -0.16
CA ALA A 82 -28.29 7.56 0.40
C ALA A 82 -28.92 8.89 -0.01
N LEU A 83 -28.15 10.00 -0.01
CA LEU A 83 -28.64 11.30 -0.47
C LEU A 83 -28.93 11.34 -1.98
N SER A 84 -28.10 10.69 -2.79
CA SER A 84 -28.27 10.64 -4.24
C SER A 84 -29.49 9.82 -4.66
N GLU A 85 -29.76 8.72 -3.95
CA GLU A 85 -30.87 7.79 -4.20
C GLU A 85 -32.20 8.28 -3.61
N ALA A 86 -32.19 9.27 -2.73
CA ALA A 86 -33.40 9.86 -2.16
C ALA A 86 -34.30 10.44 -3.27
N SER A 87 -35.60 10.19 -3.19
CA SER A 87 -36.60 10.73 -4.13
C SER A 87 -36.90 12.21 -3.92
N GLY A 88 -36.42 12.80 -2.82
CA GLY A 88 -36.67 14.19 -2.43
C GLY A 88 -35.68 14.68 -1.37
N PRO A 89 -36.04 15.73 -0.59
CA PRO A 89 -35.22 16.24 0.49
C PRO A 89 -35.02 15.23 1.62
N ALA A 90 -33.81 15.16 2.16
CA ALA A 90 -33.45 14.32 3.28
C ALA A 90 -33.23 15.14 4.56
N VAL A 91 -33.53 14.53 5.70
CA VAL A 91 -33.13 15.02 7.02
C VAL A 91 -32.18 13.99 7.65
N ALA A 92 -31.01 14.45 8.06
CA ALA A 92 -30.01 13.61 8.72
C ALA A 92 -29.81 14.06 10.18
N HIS A 93 -29.67 13.12 11.10
CA HIS A 93 -29.48 13.47 12.50
C HIS A 93 -28.38 12.64 13.16
N CYS A 94 -27.90 13.17 14.28
CA CYS A 94 -27.17 12.39 15.28
C CYS A 94 -27.59 12.90 16.66
N LYS A 95 -26.70 12.90 17.67
CA LYS A 95 -26.99 13.60 18.93
C LYS A 95 -27.27 15.10 18.74
N THR A 96 -26.38 15.82 18.04
CA THR A 96 -26.46 17.28 17.82
C THR A 96 -26.62 17.69 16.36
N GLY A 97 -26.59 16.75 15.42
CA GLY A 97 -26.51 16.99 13.97
C GLY A 97 -25.09 17.18 13.42
N THR A 98 -24.09 17.36 14.28
CA THR A 98 -22.69 17.59 13.89
C THR A 98 -22.12 16.47 13.02
N ARG A 99 -22.32 15.20 13.38
CA ARG A 99 -21.78 14.06 12.62
C ARG A 99 -22.38 13.93 11.23
N ALA A 100 -23.67 14.22 11.10
CA ALA A 100 -24.34 14.26 9.80
C ALA A 100 -23.75 15.37 8.91
N LEU A 101 -23.45 16.54 9.49
CA LEU A 101 -22.75 17.59 8.76
C LEU A 101 -21.33 17.18 8.36
N MET A 102 -20.58 16.54 9.27
CA MET A 102 -19.23 16.05 8.97
C MET A 102 -19.24 15.07 7.80
N LEU A 103 -20.15 14.08 7.78
CA LEU A 103 -20.28 13.12 6.68
C LEU A 103 -20.59 13.80 5.34
N PHE A 104 -21.49 14.80 5.35
CA PHE A 104 -21.79 15.59 4.16
C PHE A 104 -20.56 16.34 3.65
N VAL A 105 -19.94 17.15 4.50
CA VAL A 105 -18.81 18.02 4.13
C VAL A 105 -17.61 17.20 3.69
N LEU A 106 -17.31 16.09 4.37
CA LEU A 106 -16.27 15.16 3.94
C LEU A 106 -16.53 14.60 2.54
N GLY A 107 -17.79 14.27 2.22
CA GLY A 107 -18.17 13.81 0.89
C GLY A 107 -18.01 14.89 -0.18
N GLU A 108 -18.42 16.13 0.10
CA GLU A 108 -18.24 17.26 -0.82
C GLU A 108 -16.75 17.55 -1.09
N ALA A 109 -15.91 17.54 -0.05
CA ALA A 109 -14.48 17.75 -0.17
C ALA A 109 -13.79 16.62 -0.95
N LEU A 110 -14.12 15.36 -0.66
CA LEU A 110 -13.57 14.20 -1.38
C LEU A 110 -13.96 14.16 -2.86
N ASP A 111 -15.07 14.80 -3.24
CA ASP A 111 -15.52 14.91 -4.63
C ASP A 111 -15.08 16.22 -5.30
N GLY A 112 -14.28 17.05 -4.62
CA GLY A 112 -13.79 18.33 -5.12
C GLY A 112 -14.88 19.40 -5.31
N ARG A 113 -16.03 19.25 -4.64
CA ARG A 113 -17.13 20.24 -4.66
C ARG A 113 -17.01 21.30 -3.56
N MET A 114 -16.13 21.08 -2.60
CA MET A 114 -15.79 22.02 -1.53
C MET A 114 -14.29 22.00 -1.32
N GLU A 115 -13.66 23.18 -1.33
CA GLU A 115 -12.23 23.30 -1.06
C GLU A 115 -11.96 23.16 0.45
N GLU A 116 -10.80 22.63 0.84
CA GLU A 116 -10.48 22.38 2.26
C GLU A 116 -10.50 23.65 3.11
N ASP A 117 -10.06 24.78 2.54
CA ASP A 117 -10.05 26.08 3.21
C ASP A 117 -11.47 26.61 3.47
N GLU A 118 -12.48 26.14 2.71
CA GLU A 118 -13.88 26.53 2.88
C GLU A 118 -14.58 25.76 4.00
N VAL A 119 -14.03 24.61 4.43
CA VAL A 119 -14.66 23.69 5.40
C VAL A 119 -14.96 24.40 6.73
N ILE A 120 -14.00 25.18 7.24
CA ILE A 120 -14.15 25.87 8.52
C ILE A 120 -15.23 26.97 8.41
N ASP A 121 -15.19 27.77 7.36
CA ASP A 121 -16.16 28.84 7.12
C ASP A 121 -17.56 28.30 6.87
N PHE A 122 -17.67 27.14 6.21
CA PHE A 122 -18.93 26.42 6.04
C PHE A 122 -19.51 25.97 7.37
N GLY A 123 -18.68 25.36 8.23
CA GLY A 123 -19.09 24.99 9.59
C GLY A 123 -19.57 26.18 10.42
N GLN A 124 -18.82 27.28 10.40
CA GLN A 124 -19.15 28.51 11.13
C GLN A 124 -20.49 29.12 10.69
N ARG A 125 -20.79 29.13 9.38
CA ARG A 125 -22.10 29.58 8.85
C ARG A 125 -23.29 28.80 9.41
N HIS A 126 -23.07 27.55 9.82
CA HIS A 126 -24.07 26.68 10.41
C HIS A 126 -23.92 26.50 11.93
N GLY A 127 -23.00 27.25 12.57
CA GLY A 127 -22.76 27.21 14.02
C GLY A 127 -22.13 25.90 14.51
N ILE A 128 -21.38 25.19 13.66
CA ILE A 128 -20.78 23.89 13.97
C ILE A 128 -19.26 23.96 13.73
N ASP A 129 -18.47 23.52 14.72
CA ASP A 129 -17.02 23.39 14.57
C ASP A 129 -16.67 22.17 13.70
N LEU A 130 -16.03 22.42 12.57
CA LEU A 130 -15.57 21.40 11.62
C LEU A 130 -14.05 21.22 11.62
N THR A 131 -13.34 21.63 12.68
CA THR A 131 -11.90 21.39 12.83
C THR A 131 -11.53 19.90 12.70
N ALA A 132 -12.38 19.00 13.20
CA ALA A 132 -12.19 17.56 13.05
C ALA A 132 -12.28 17.07 11.60
N VAL A 133 -13.11 17.72 10.76
CA VAL A 133 -13.21 17.42 9.33
C VAL A 133 -11.93 17.82 8.62
N ARG A 134 -11.43 19.03 8.87
CA ARG A 134 -10.15 19.50 8.31
C ARG A 134 -9.01 18.55 8.65
N ARG A 135 -8.87 18.15 9.94
CA ARG A 135 -7.85 17.17 10.36
C ARG A 135 -8.01 15.81 9.69
N TRP A 136 -9.25 15.39 9.44
CA TRP A 136 -9.51 14.13 8.73
C TRP A 136 -9.04 14.23 7.28
N LEU A 137 -9.34 15.33 6.58
CA LEU A 137 -8.90 15.56 5.20
C LEU A 137 -7.38 15.67 5.10
N GLU A 138 -6.75 16.40 6.03
CA GLU A 138 -5.29 16.49 6.16
C GLU A 138 -4.66 15.11 6.33
N ARG A 139 -5.22 14.25 7.19
CA ARG A 139 -4.74 12.87 7.39
C ARG A 139 -4.91 11.99 6.15
N GLU A 140 -6.01 12.16 5.42
CA GLU A 140 -6.24 11.42 4.18
C GLU A 140 -5.35 11.88 3.03
N ARG A 141 -4.94 13.15 3.01
CA ARG A 141 -3.94 13.64 2.06
C ARG A 141 -2.54 13.20 2.45
N SER A 142 -2.19 13.33 3.72
CA SER A 142 -0.89 12.92 4.27
C SER A 142 -0.69 11.40 4.24
N SER A 143 -1.67 10.63 3.80
CA SER A 143 -1.59 9.18 3.62
C SER A 143 -1.47 8.74 2.16
N ARG A 144 -1.50 9.65 1.16
CA ARG A 144 -1.35 9.25 -0.25
C ARG A 144 0.02 9.66 -0.80
N PRO A 145 1.00 8.74 -0.89
CA PRO A 145 2.28 9.06 -1.51
C PRO A 145 2.14 9.30 -3.02
N ARG A 146 2.94 10.24 -3.54
CA ARG A 146 3.29 10.27 -4.97
C ARG A 146 4.32 9.18 -5.21
N VAL A 147 4.09 8.33 -6.20
CA VAL A 147 4.97 7.19 -6.52
C VAL A 147 5.45 7.33 -7.95
N GLU A 148 6.76 7.27 -8.14
CA GLU A 148 7.41 7.31 -9.45
C GLU A 148 8.17 5.99 -9.67
N GLY A 149 7.92 5.33 -10.80
CA GLY A 149 8.54 4.05 -11.17
C GLY A 149 9.61 4.22 -12.24
N PHE A 150 10.76 3.57 -12.06
CA PHE A 150 11.89 3.59 -12.98
C PHE A 150 12.19 2.17 -13.44
N PHE A 151 11.73 1.85 -14.65
CA PHE A 151 11.87 0.52 -15.24
C PHE A 151 13.26 0.30 -15.83
N ASP A 152 13.97 -0.73 -15.37
CA ASP A 152 15.22 -1.19 -15.97
C ASP A 152 14.94 -2.25 -17.06
N PRO A 153 15.19 -1.96 -18.35
CA PRO A 153 14.89 -2.90 -19.42
C PRO A 153 15.83 -4.12 -19.47
N ARG A 154 16.93 -4.13 -18.70
CA ARG A 154 17.90 -5.23 -18.72
C ARG A 154 17.50 -6.35 -17.77
N THR A 155 16.95 -6.01 -16.61
CA THR A 155 16.52 -6.96 -15.57
C THR A 155 15.01 -7.02 -15.42
N PHE A 156 14.27 -6.15 -16.11
CA PHE A 156 12.81 -5.97 -16.00
C PHE A 156 12.36 -5.50 -14.61
N SER A 157 13.29 -5.03 -13.79
CA SER A 157 13.02 -4.53 -12.44
C SER A 157 12.42 -3.13 -12.50
N ILE A 158 11.56 -2.81 -11.54
CA ILE A 158 11.05 -1.46 -11.31
C ILE A 158 11.61 -0.97 -9.97
N GLN A 159 12.31 0.15 -10.04
CA GLN A 159 12.77 0.90 -8.87
C GLN A 159 11.70 1.95 -8.55
N TYR A 160 11.48 2.26 -7.27
CA TYR A 160 10.47 3.26 -6.90
C TYR A 160 11.06 4.43 -6.12
N LEU A 161 10.54 5.62 -6.41
CA LEU A 161 10.57 6.76 -5.50
C LEU A 161 9.19 6.96 -4.89
N VAL A 162 9.13 6.90 -3.56
CA VAL A 162 7.93 7.17 -2.76
C VAL A 162 8.10 8.53 -2.13
N ILE A 163 7.21 9.47 -2.44
CA ILE A 163 7.35 10.88 -2.12
C ILE A 163 6.17 11.32 -1.27
N ASP A 164 6.49 11.91 -0.12
CA ASP A 164 5.54 12.70 0.65
C ASP A 164 5.34 14.05 -0.05
N PRO A 165 4.14 14.31 -0.62
CA PRO A 165 3.89 15.55 -1.35
C PRO A 165 3.97 16.79 -0.46
N ASP A 166 3.73 16.66 0.85
CA ASP A 166 3.67 17.79 1.78
C ASP A 166 5.08 18.19 2.25
N THR A 167 5.90 17.23 2.65
CA THR A 167 7.24 17.51 3.22
C THR A 167 8.38 17.43 2.21
N ARG A 168 8.11 16.89 1.02
CA ARG A 168 9.11 16.52 -0.01
C ARG A 168 10.11 15.46 0.47
N ALA A 169 9.86 14.81 1.61
CA ALA A 169 10.63 13.63 2.00
C ALA A 169 10.36 12.49 1.03
N CYS A 170 11.37 11.66 0.76
CA CYS A 170 11.19 10.49 -0.09
C CYS A 170 11.98 9.28 0.40
N ALA A 171 11.55 8.11 -0.10
CA ALA A 171 12.27 6.85 0.00
C ALA A 171 12.52 6.28 -1.39
N VAL A 172 13.68 5.67 -1.59
CA VAL A 172 13.96 4.83 -2.75
C VAL A 172 13.72 3.38 -2.36
N ILE A 173 13.05 2.60 -3.22
CA ILE A 173 12.80 1.17 -3.02
C ILE A 173 13.38 0.38 -4.19
N ASP A 174 14.15 -0.67 -3.85
CA ASP A 174 14.80 -1.63 -4.75
C ASP A 174 15.66 -0.99 -5.86
N PRO A 175 16.64 -0.13 -5.50
CA PRO A 175 17.47 0.56 -6.48
C PRO A 175 18.43 -0.39 -7.22
N VAL A 176 18.65 -0.18 -8.52
CA VAL A 176 19.46 -1.04 -9.37
C VAL A 176 20.88 -0.46 -9.57
N LEU A 177 21.89 -1.29 -9.35
CA LEU A 177 23.25 -1.09 -9.82
C LEU A 177 23.43 -1.87 -11.13
N ASP A 178 23.69 -1.19 -12.23
CA ASP A 178 23.83 -1.84 -13.53
C ASP A 178 25.01 -2.83 -13.48
N PHE A 179 24.80 -4.04 -14.00
CA PHE A 179 25.83 -5.07 -14.09
C PHE A 179 25.83 -5.74 -15.47
N ASP A 180 27.02 -5.93 -16.02
CA ASP A 180 27.23 -6.73 -17.22
C ASP A 180 27.96 -8.04 -16.91
N GLU A 181 27.23 -9.15 -16.96
CA GLU A 181 27.75 -10.47 -16.64
C GLU A 181 28.81 -10.99 -17.62
N LYS A 182 28.87 -10.41 -18.83
CA LYS A 182 29.85 -10.81 -19.86
C LYS A 182 31.23 -10.21 -19.59
N SER A 183 31.28 -8.95 -19.15
CA SER A 183 32.52 -8.23 -18.88
C SER A 183 32.87 -8.13 -17.39
N GLY A 184 31.91 -8.41 -16.51
CA GLY A 184 32.01 -8.14 -15.07
C GLY A 184 31.93 -6.65 -14.73
N ALA A 185 31.57 -5.78 -15.68
CA ALA A 185 31.49 -4.33 -15.46
C ALA A 185 30.26 -3.96 -14.63
N THR A 186 30.42 -2.94 -13.78
CA THR A 186 29.31 -2.27 -13.09
C THR A 186 29.17 -0.84 -13.61
N SER A 187 27.97 -0.28 -13.57
CA SER A 187 27.65 1.10 -13.92
C SER A 187 26.63 1.64 -12.89
N THR A 188 26.61 2.95 -12.70
CA THR A 188 25.68 3.63 -11.78
C THR A 188 24.57 4.37 -12.50
N ARG A 189 24.43 4.21 -13.82
CA ARG A 189 23.44 4.94 -14.62
C ARG A 189 22.04 4.89 -14.03
N SER A 190 21.52 3.71 -13.68
CA SER A 190 20.16 3.59 -13.12
C SER A 190 20.03 4.27 -11.75
N ALA A 191 21.05 4.14 -10.90
CA ALA A 191 21.08 4.81 -9.60
C ALA A 191 21.28 6.33 -9.71
N ASP A 192 22.04 6.79 -10.70
CA ASP A 192 22.27 8.21 -10.97
C ASP A 192 21.02 8.88 -11.52
N GLU A 193 20.19 8.18 -12.31
CA GLU A 193 18.88 8.68 -12.75
C GLU A 193 17.94 8.97 -11.56
N LEU A 194 17.93 8.10 -10.53
CA LEU A 194 17.20 8.34 -9.29
C LEU A 194 17.73 9.59 -8.56
N LEU A 195 19.05 9.74 -8.46
CA LEU A 195 19.68 10.91 -7.81
C LEU A 195 19.40 12.21 -8.57
N GLU A 196 19.43 12.19 -9.90
CA GLU A 196 19.10 13.32 -10.76
C GLU A 196 17.63 13.72 -10.59
N PHE A 197 16.71 12.75 -10.52
CA PHE A 197 15.30 13.01 -10.24
C PHE A 197 15.12 13.65 -8.86
N ILE A 198 15.72 13.07 -7.82
CA ILE A 198 15.68 13.61 -6.45
C ILE A 198 16.19 15.05 -6.41
N ALA A 199 17.30 15.34 -7.09
CA ALA A 199 17.87 16.67 -7.13
C ALA A 199 16.99 17.67 -7.90
N ARG A 200 16.48 17.27 -9.08
CA ARG A 200 15.61 18.11 -9.92
C ARG A 200 14.30 18.46 -9.21
N GLU A 201 13.73 17.51 -8.51
CA GLU A 201 12.49 17.68 -7.75
C GLU A 201 12.77 18.15 -6.31
N GLU A 202 13.97 18.60 -5.97
CA GLU A 202 14.35 19.11 -4.63
C GLU A 202 13.81 18.25 -3.47
N LEU A 203 13.95 16.94 -3.59
CA LEU A 203 13.44 15.97 -2.62
C LEU A 203 14.47 15.68 -1.53
N LYS A 204 14.00 15.24 -0.36
CA LYS A 204 14.84 14.86 0.79
C LYS A 204 14.80 13.35 0.97
N LEU A 205 15.83 12.66 0.48
CA LEU A 205 15.95 11.22 0.65
C LEU A 205 16.14 10.84 2.12
N GLN A 206 15.18 10.12 2.69
CA GLN A 206 15.21 9.65 4.08
C GLN A 206 15.51 8.16 4.21
N TRP A 207 15.18 7.37 3.19
CA TRP A 207 15.33 5.92 3.25
C TRP A 207 15.76 5.34 1.91
N ILE A 208 16.61 4.33 1.98
CA ILE A 208 16.95 3.46 0.87
C ILE A 208 16.58 2.04 1.28
N LEU A 209 15.56 1.49 0.65
CA LEU A 209 14.88 0.29 1.09
C LEU A 209 15.08 -0.84 0.07
N ASP A 210 15.45 -2.02 0.54
CA ASP A 210 15.33 -3.25 -0.23
C ASP A 210 14.14 -4.05 0.33
N THR A 211 13.32 -4.62 -0.54
CA THR A 211 12.20 -5.52 -0.17
C THR A 211 12.70 -6.93 0.12
N HIS A 212 13.75 -7.36 -0.57
CA HIS A 212 14.44 -8.62 -0.33
C HIS A 212 15.83 -8.63 -1.01
N PRO A 213 16.71 -9.60 -0.72
CA PRO A 213 17.95 -9.74 -1.48
C PRO A 213 17.66 -10.28 -2.89
N HIS A 214 17.69 -9.38 -3.88
CA HIS A 214 17.32 -9.68 -5.27
C HIS A 214 18.23 -10.72 -5.93
N ALA A 215 17.66 -11.55 -6.80
CA ALA A 215 18.39 -12.59 -7.54
C ALA A 215 18.68 -12.20 -9.00
N ASP A 216 18.08 -11.12 -9.49
CA ASP A 216 18.02 -10.75 -10.90
C ASP A 216 18.81 -9.47 -11.22
N HIS A 217 19.13 -8.64 -10.22
CA HIS A 217 19.92 -7.41 -10.36
C HIS A 217 20.77 -7.15 -9.11
N PHE A 218 21.75 -6.24 -9.19
CA PHE A 218 22.52 -5.82 -8.01
C PHE A 218 21.79 -4.63 -7.36
N SER A 219 21.67 -4.61 -6.05
CA SER A 219 21.12 -3.44 -5.33
C SER A 219 22.14 -2.30 -5.32
N ALA A 220 21.72 -1.11 -5.72
CA ALA A 220 22.49 0.13 -5.60
C ALA A 220 22.38 0.77 -4.21
N ALA A 221 21.79 0.09 -3.21
CA ALA A 221 21.56 0.68 -1.89
C ALA A 221 22.84 1.21 -1.24
N HIS A 222 23.95 0.46 -1.31
CA HIS A 222 25.25 0.90 -0.79
C HIS A 222 25.78 2.15 -1.52
N TYR A 223 25.65 2.19 -2.85
CA TYR A 223 26.07 3.32 -3.65
C TYR A 223 25.27 4.58 -3.27
N LEU A 224 23.94 4.50 -3.27
CA LEU A 224 23.07 5.62 -2.89
C LEU A 224 23.34 6.11 -1.47
N ARG A 225 23.55 5.21 -0.51
CA ARG A 225 23.94 5.56 0.86
C ARG A 225 25.25 6.33 0.90
N SER A 226 26.26 5.91 0.12
CA SER A 226 27.55 6.60 0.06
C SER A 226 27.45 8.01 -0.53
N ARG A 227 26.50 8.24 -1.44
CA ARG A 227 26.29 9.54 -2.10
C ARG A 227 25.43 10.50 -1.28
N THR A 228 24.50 9.98 -0.48
CA THR A 228 23.45 10.79 0.16
C THR A 228 23.51 10.78 1.69
N GLY A 229 24.12 9.76 2.29
CA GLY A 229 24.09 9.54 3.74
C GLY A 229 22.75 9.01 4.28
N ALA A 230 21.74 8.81 3.43
CA ALA A 230 20.45 8.26 3.86
C ALA A 230 20.61 6.81 4.34
N PRO A 231 19.93 6.41 5.44
CA PRO A 231 20.02 5.05 5.99
C PRO A 231 19.45 4.00 5.03
N THR A 232 20.09 2.83 5.02
CA THR A 232 19.58 1.65 4.30
C THR A 232 18.80 0.72 5.21
N ALA A 233 17.75 0.08 4.68
CA ALA A 233 16.95 -0.87 5.44
C ALA A 233 16.43 -2.05 4.63
N ILE A 234 16.14 -3.15 5.34
CA ILE A 234 15.55 -4.39 4.81
C ILE A 234 14.82 -5.13 5.94
N GLY A 235 14.05 -6.18 5.64
CA GLY A 235 13.45 -7.04 6.67
C GLY A 235 14.48 -7.86 7.47
N GLU A 236 14.25 -8.04 8.77
CA GLU A 236 15.18 -8.73 9.69
C GLU A 236 15.47 -10.19 9.32
N ARG A 237 14.56 -10.82 8.58
CA ARG A 237 14.70 -12.19 8.08
C ARG A 237 15.77 -12.35 7.00
N VAL A 238 16.38 -11.24 6.54
CA VAL A 238 17.57 -11.27 5.67
C VAL A 238 18.70 -12.10 6.26
N ILE A 239 18.79 -12.18 7.59
CA ILE A 239 19.75 -13.01 8.32
C ILE A 239 19.68 -14.48 7.89
N GLU A 240 18.49 -14.99 7.58
CA GLU A 240 18.31 -16.39 7.15
C GLU A 240 18.83 -16.60 5.73
N VAL A 241 18.60 -15.64 4.84
CA VAL A 241 19.14 -15.64 3.48
C VAL A 241 20.66 -15.54 3.51
N GLN A 242 21.23 -14.69 4.39
CA GLN A 242 22.68 -14.60 4.59
C GLN A 242 23.30 -15.93 5.02
N LYS A 243 22.68 -16.64 5.98
CA LYS A 243 23.15 -17.97 6.43
C LYS A 243 23.10 -19.00 5.31
N LEU A 244 21.99 -19.06 4.60
CA LEU A 244 21.81 -19.98 3.48
C LEU A 244 22.87 -19.76 2.38
N TRP A 245 23.03 -18.52 1.93
CA TRP A 245 23.97 -18.20 0.85
C TRP A 245 25.43 -18.22 1.30
N LYS A 246 25.71 -17.99 2.59
CA LYS A 246 27.03 -18.22 3.17
C LYS A 246 27.51 -19.65 2.97
N GLU A 247 26.61 -20.62 3.14
CA GLU A 247 26.91 -22.04 2.90
C GLU A 247 27.12 -22.31 1.40
N ILE A 248 26.19 -21.87 0.55
CA ILE A 248 26.24 -22.07 -0.91
C ILE A 248 27.53 -21.50 -1.52
N TYR A 249 27.94 -20.28 -1.13
CA TYR A 249 29.17 -19.67 -1.63
C TYR A 249 30.44 -20.13 -0.91
N HIS A 250 30.33 -20.98 0.12
CA HIS A 250 31.42 -21.35 1.02
C HIS A 250 32.21 -20.11 1.50
N TRP A 251 31.52 -19.22 2.22
CA TRP A 251 32.04 -17.91 2.63
C TRP A 251 32.10 -17.73 4.16
N PRO A 252 33.05 -18.37 4.86
CA PRO A 252 33.09 -18.35 6.34
C PRO A 252 33.18 -16.95 6.95
N ALA A 253 33.84 -16.01 6.27
CA ALA A 253 34.01 -14.62 6.71
C ALA A 253 32.76 -13.72 6.54
N LEU A 254 31.71 -14.17 5.82
CA LEU A 254 30.49 -13.39 5.67
C LEU A 254 29.78 -13.27 7.02
N ALA A 255 29.58 -12.04 7.49
CA ALA A 255 28.70 -11.75 8.63
C ALA A 255 27.25 -12.03 8.23
N THR A 256 26.53 -12.75 9.09
CA THR A 256 25.14 -13.18 8.86
C THR A 256 24.23 -12.71 10.00
N ASP A 257 24.37 -11.44 10.34
CA ASP A 257 23.69 -10.76 11.45
C ASP A 257 22.94 -9.51 10.97
N GLY A 258 22.86 -9.29 9.64
CA GLY A 258 22.24 -8.13 9.03
C GLY A 258 22.94 -6.79 9.28
N SER A 259 24.13 -6.77 9.89
CA SER A 259 24.93 -5.55 10.18
C SER A 259 25.31 -4.72 8.95
N GLN A 260 25.04 -5.24 7.76
CA GLN A 260 25.23 -4.56 6.49
C GLN A 260 24.17 -3.47 6.22
N TRP A 261 23.03 -3.48 6.90
CA TRP A 261 22.01 -2.43 6.79
C TRP A 261 21.98 -1.57 8.06
N ASP A 262 21.57 -0.31 7.93
CA ASP A 262 21.43 0.59 9.07
C ASP A 262 20.18 0.25 9.91
N ARG A 263 19.13 -0.32 9.27
CA ARG A 263 17.90 -0.80 9.93
C ARG A 263 17.47 -2.18 9.43
N LEU A 264 17.02 -3.01 10.36
CA LEU A 264 16.28 -4.25 10.09
C LEU A 264 14.85 -4.08 10.60
N PHE A 265 13.86 -4.30 9.74
CA PHE A 265 12.45 -4.18 10.09
C PHE A 265 11.86 -5.54 10.52
N ALA A 266 11.16 -5.55 11.66
CA ALA A 266 10.31 -6.67 12.06
C ALA A 266 8.95 -6.64 11.34
N ASP A 267 8.21 -7.74 11.38
CA ASP A 267 6.85 -7.80 10.84
C ASP A 267 5.90 -6.84 11.57
N GLY A 268 5.19 -6.00 10.82
CA GLY A 268 4.27 -4.98 11.34
C GLY A 268 4.98 -3.76 11.93
N GLU A 269 6.30 -3.66 11.77
CA GLU A 269 7.05 -2.49 12.27
C GLU A 269 6.72 -1.25 11.44
N ARG A 270 6.45 -0.14 12.14
CA ARG A 270 6.07 1.13 11.54
C ARG A 270 7.21 2.14 11.57
N PHE A 271 7.29 2.94 10.53
CA PHE A 271 8.25 4.03 10.37
C PHE A 271 7.64 5.17 9.54
N MET A 272 8.39 6.27 9.38
CA MET A 272 7.90 7.46 8.69
C MET A 272 8.75 7.79 7.46
N ILE A 273 8.08 8.29 6.41
CA ILE A 273 8.69 9.00 5.28
C ILE A 273 8.05 10.38 5.24
N GLY A 274 8.71 11.39 5.84
CA GLY A 274 8.05 12.67 6.12
C GLY A 274 6.86 12.48 7.06
N ASN A 275 5.67 12.83 6.58
CA ASN A 275 4.39 12.65 7.25
C ASN A 275 3.69 11.32 6.87
N LEU A 276 4.21 10.57 5.90
CA LEU A 276 3.64 9.28 5.50
C LEU A 276 3.99 8.22 6.54
N GLU A 277 2.97 7.59 7.12
CA GLU A 277 3.15 6.36 7.91
C GLU A 277 3.39 5.19 6.96
N ALA A 278 4.46 4.45 7.24
CA ALA A 278 4.85 3.25 6.52
C ALA A 278 4.90 2.05 7.47
N GLU A 279 4.57 0.86 6.98
CA GLU A 279 4.60 -0.40 7.71
C GLU A 279 5.33 -1.48 6.88
N ALA A 280 6.25 -2.21 7.50
CA ALA A 280 6.92 -3.35 6.88
C ALA A 280 6.15 -4.64 7.20
N LEU A 281 5.58 -5.27 6.17
CA LEU A 281 4.82 -6.52 6.29
C LEU A 281 5.68 -7.69 5.86
N PHE A 282 5.89 -8.67 6.72
CA PHE A 282 6.58 -9.90 6.33
C PHE A 282 5.73 -10.70 5.34
N SER A 283 6.29 -10.94 4.15
CA SER A 283 5.61 -11.55 3.01
C SER A 283 6.51 -12.60 2.32
N PRO A 284 6.91 -13.67 3.03
CA PRO A 284 7.81 -14.70 2.50
C PRO A 284 7.14 -15.57 1.43
N GLY A 285 7.95 -16.38 0.76
CA GLY A 285 7.50 -17.43 -0.14
C GLY A 285 8.24 -17.39 -1.47
N HIS A 286 8.45 -16.20 -2.03
CA HIS A 286 9.45 -16.02 -3.09
C HIS A 286 10.86 -16.22 -2.54
N THR A 287 11.16 -15.54 -1.42
CA THR A 287 12.35 -15.78 -0.60
C THR A 287 11.97 -15.98 0.87
N LEU A 288 12.96 -16.33 1.69
CA LEU A 288 12.82 -16.41 3.17
C LEU A 288 12.62 -15.04 3.82
N ALA A 289 13.00 -13.95 3.14
CA ALA A 289 13.15 -12.62 3.74
C ALA A 289 12.28 -11.54 3.10
N SER A 290 11.48 -11.88 2.09
CA SER A 290 10.66 -10.90 1.38
C SER A 290 9.71 -10.17 2.32
N ILE A 291 9.68 -8.85 2.18
CA ILE A 291 8.74 -7.96 2.85
C ILE A 291 8.00 -7.08 1.84
N THR A 292 6.83 -6.60 2.22
CA THR A 292 6.05 -5.59 1.53
C THR A 292 6.11 -4.30 2.34
N TYR A 293 6.49 -3.18 1.71
CA TYR A 293 6.35 -1.87 2.35
C TYR A 293 4.96 -1.30 2.04
N LEU A 294 4.13 -1.10 3.06
CA LEU A 294 2.85 -0.40 2.94
C LEU A 294 3.05 1.06 3.36
N VAL A 295 2.99 2.00 2.43
CA VAL A 295 3.12 3.43 2.68
C VAL A 295 1.79 4.08 2.35
N GLY A 296 1.01 4.41 3.38
CA GLY A 296 -0.32 4.98 3.16
C GLY A 296 -1.24 4.05 2.36
N ASP A 297 -1.68 4.47 1.17
CA ASP A 297 -2.50 3.65 0.25
C ASP A 297 -1.70 2.80 -0.76
N ALA A 298 -0.36 2.82 -0.70
CA ALA A 298 0.53 2.17 -1.65
C ALA A 298 1.32 1.02 -1.01
N ALA A 299 1.17 -0.20 -1.51
CA ALA A 299 1.95 -1.36 -1.10
C ALA A 299 2.96 -1.75 -2.17
N PHE A 300 4.25 -1.74 -1.82
CA PHE A 300 5.36 -2.19 -2.64
C PHE A 300 5.57 -3.68 -2.39
N VAL A 301 4.92 -4.50 -3.21
CA VAL A 301 4.74 -5.94 -3.00
C VAL A 301 5.84 -6.79 -3.64
N HIS A 302 6.71 -6.16 -4.42
CA HIS A 302 7.85 -6.78 -5.08
C HIS A 302 7.49 -8.08 -5.84
N ASP A 303 8.34 -9.11 -5.74
CA ASP A 303 8.17 -10.46 -6.25
C ASP A 303 7.24 -11.27 -5.33
N THR A 304 5.99 -10.82 -5.23
CA THR A 304 4.90 -11.64 -4.70
C THR A 304 3.80 -11.77 -5.74
N LEU A 305 3.21 -10.63 -6.10
CA LEU A 305 2.28 -10.45 -7.20
C LEU A 305 2.94 -9.63 -8.31
N PHE A 306 2.74 -10.07 -9.55
CA PHE A 306 3.02 -9.26 -10.72
C PHE A 306 1.77 -8.52 -11.17
N MET A 307 1.87 -7.80 -12.29
CA MET A 307 0.68 -7.32 -13.01
C MET A 307 -0.32 -8.48 -13.19
N PRO A 308 -1.64 -8.23 -13.17
CA PRO A 308 -2.64 -9.32 -13.13
C PRO A 308 -2.53 -10.33 -14.29
N ASP A 309 -2.08 -9.86 -15.46
CA ASP A 309 -1.82 -10.69 -16.64
C ASP A 309 -0.57 -11.58 -16.55
N SER A 310 0.31 -11.30 -15.60
CA SER A 310 1.58 -12.01 -15.35
C SER A 310 1.49 -12.95 -14.15
N GLY A 311 0.48 -12.79 -13.29
CA GLY A 311 0.19 -13.69 -12.19
C GLY A 311 1.03 -13.43 -10.94
N SER A 312 1.87 -14.39 -10.56
CA SER A 312 2.64 -14.38 -9.31
C SER A 312 4.11 -14.77 -9.54
N ALA A 313 4.96 -14.38 -8.59
CA ALA A 313 6.37 -14.75 -8.56
C ALA A 313 6.58 -16.27 -8.46
N ARG A 314 7.78 -16.72 -8.84
CA ARG A 314 8.27 -18.10 -8.62
C ARG A 314 8.55 -18.35 -7.14
N ALA A 315 8.56 -19.62 -6.72
CA ALA A 315 8.76 -20.00 -5.32
C ALA A 315 9.73 -21.19 -5.15
N ASP A 316 10.67 -21.36 -6.08
CA ASP A 316 11.61 -22.49 -6.17
C ASP A 316 13.08 -22.08 -5.92
N PHE A 317 13.35 -20.83 -5.57
CA PHE A 317 14.66 -20.44 -5.07
C PHE A 317 15.01 -21.20 -3.80
N PRO A 318 16.31 -21.33 -3.45
CA PRO A 318 16.71 -21.80 -2.14
C PRO A 318 15.98 -21.02 -1.02
N GLY A 319 15.06 -21.70 -0.33
CA GLY A 319 14.20 -21.12 0.71
C GLY A 319 12.85 -20.56 0.25
N GLY A 320 12.53 -20.65 -1.03
CA GLY A 320 11.19 -20.38 -1.57
C GLY A 320 10.19 -21.49 -1.22
N ASP A 321 8.91 -21.12 -1.11
CA ASP A 321 7.81 -22.03 -0.80
C ASP A 321 6.47 -21.44 -1.32
N ALA A 322 5.85 -22.14 -2.27
CA ALA A 322 4.60 -21.71 -2.90
C ALA A 322 3.43 -21.57 -1.90
N ARG A 323 3.41 -22.36 -0.83
CA ARG A 323 2.36 -22.31 0.19
C ARG A 323 2.53 -21.08 1.08
N ARG A 324 3.76 -20.74 1.44
CA ARG A 324 4.07 -19.47 2.13
C ARG A 324 3.76 -18.27 1.25
N LEU A 325 4.11 -18.35 -0.03
CA LEU A 325 3.80 -17.30 -1.01
C LEU A 325 2.29 -17.05 -1.10
N TRP A 326 1.48 -18.12 -1.18
CA TRP A 326 0.03 -18.00 -1.13
C TRP A 326 -0.46 -17.24 0.11
N ARG A 327 0.02 -17.59 1.30
CA ARG A 327 -0.38 -16.93 2.55
C ARG A 327 0.00 -15.46 2.58
N SER A 328 1.18 -15.12 2.07
CA SER A 328 1.62 -13.73 1.90
C SER A 328 0.72 -12.96 0.94
N ILE A 329 0.36 -13.57 -0.20
CA ILE A 329 -0.59 -13.00 -1.15
C ILE A 329 -1.96 -12.78 -0.49
N GLN A 330 -2.48 -13.74 0.26
CA GLN A 330 -3.77 -13.58 0.95
C GLN A 330 -3.73 -12.46 1.99
N ARG A 331 -2.61 -12.29 2.71
CA ARG A 331 -2.41 -11.15 3.62
C ARG A 331 -2.43 -9.81 2.88
N ILE A 332 -1.75 -9.71 1.73
CA ILE A 332 -1.75 -8.51 0.89
C ILE A 332 -3.15 -8.23 0.33
N LEU A 333 -3.87 -9.26 -0.13
CA LEU A 333 -5.23 -9.11 -0.66
C LEU A 333 -6.29 -8.85 0.43
N ALA A 334 -5.95 -9.02 1.71
CA ALA A 334 -6.80 -8.61 2.83
C ALA A 334 -6.72 -7.10 3.11
N LEU A 335 -5.78 -6.37 2.50
CA LEU A 335 -5.76 -4.91 2.51
C LEU A 335 -7.03 -4.34 1.83
N PRO A 336 -7.37 -3.06 2.06
CA PRO A 336 -8.52 -2.42 1.39
C PRO A 336 -8.44 -2.54 -0.13
N ASP A 337 -9.59 -2.72 -0.78
CA ASP A 337 -9.70 -2.97 -2.22
C ASP A 337 -9.06 -1.87 -3.09
N GLN A 338 -9.08 -0.62 -2.63
CA GLN A 338 -8.46 0.53 -3.29
C GLN A 338 -6.94 0.64 -3.10
N THR A 339 -6.32 -0.23 -2.27
CA THR A 339 -4.87 -0.19 -2.04
C THR A 339 -4.16 -0.43 -3.36
N ARG A 340 -3.27 0.50 -3.73
CA ARG A 340 -2.42 0.41 -4.91
C ARG A 340 -1.31 -0.59 -4.65
N LEU A 341 -1.07 -1.49 -5.58
CA LEU A 341 -0.06 -2.53 -5.48
C LEU A 341 1.01 -2.28 -6.55
N PHE A 342 2.25 -2.11 -6.09
CA PHE A 342 3.43 -1.81 -6.90
C PHE A 342 4.35 -3.04 -6.96
N THR A 343 4.48 -3.64 -8.13
CA THR A 343 5.24 -4.90 -8.32
C THR A 343 6.74 -4.68 -8.50
N GLY A 344 7.57 -5.68 -8.22
CA GLY A 344 9.02 -5.59 -8.41
C GLY A 344 9.45 -5.64 -9.87
N HIS A 345 8.68 -6.34 -10.71
CA HIS A 345 9.06 -6.61 -12.09
C HIS A 345 7.88 -6.60 -13.04
N ASP A 346 8.17 -6.29 -14.30
CA ASP A 346 7.20 -6.44 -15.37
C ASP A 346 7.84 -6.99 -16.65
N TYR A 347 7.46 -8.22 -16.97
CA TYR A 347 8.03 -8.96 -18.10
C TYR A 347 7.33 -8.68 -19.43
N GLN A 348 6.46 -7.66 -19.48
CA GLN A 348 5.82 -7.16 -20.70
C GLN A 348 5.17 -8.29 -21.54
N PRO A 349 4.27 -9.11 -20.96
CA PRO A 349 3.60 -10.19 -21.69
C PRO A 349 2.94 -9.65 -22.96
N GLU A 350 3.05 -10.42 -24.05
CA GLU A 350 2.54 -10.04 -25.37
C GLU A 350 3.18 -8.77 -25.96
N GLY A 351 4.32 -8.32 -25.43
CA GLY A 351 5.06 -7.16 -25.92
C GLY A 351 4.42 -5.81 -25.55
N ARG A 352 3.54 -5.78 -24.54
CA ARG A 352 2.95 -4.53 -24.05
C ARG A 352 3.99 -3.62 -23.41
N ALA A 353 3.69 -2.31 -23.33
CA ALA A 353 4.51 -1.37 -22.57
C ALA A 353 4.61 -1.78 -21.08
N PRO A 354 5.70 -1.40 -20.38
CA PRO A 354 5.89 -1.73 -18.99
C PRO A 354 4.78 -1.12 -18.13
N ARG A 355 4.30 -1.89 -17.15
CA ARG A 355 3.29 -1.50 -16.16
C ARG A 355 3.70 -2.04 -14.81
N TRP A 356 3.38 -1.31 -13.76
CA TRP A 356 3.84 -1.68 -12.42
C TRP A 356 2.84 -1.39 -11.30
N GLU A 357 1.76 -0.67 -11.59
CA GLU A 357 0.70 -0.35 -10.65
C GLU A 357 -0.57 -1.14 -10.98
N SER A 358 -1.13 -1.80 -9.95
CA SER A 358 -2.45 -2.43 -9.95
C SER A 358 -3.17 -2.09 -8.65
N SER A 359 -4.29 -2.73 -8.34
CA SER A 359 -4.97 -2.62 -7.04
C SER A 359 -5.34 -3.97 -6.46
N VAL A 360 -5.61 -4.02 -5.14
CA VAL A 360 -6.15 -5.23 -4.50
C VAL A 360 -7.43 -5.69 -5.19
N ALA A 361 -8.36 -4.77 -5.50
CA ALA A 361 -9.59 -5.09 -6.23
C ALA A 361 -9.31 -5.70 -7.61
N GLU A 362 -8.36 -5.14 -8.34
CA GLU A 362 -7.99 -5.64 -9.66
C GLU A 362 -7.36 -7.03 -9.58
N GLN A 363 -6.42 -7.25 -8.67
CA GLN A 363 -5.79 -8.55 -8.47
C GLN A 363 -6.82 -9.63 -8.12
N LYS A 364 -7.76 -9.34 -7.20
CA LYS A 364 -8.86 -10.25 -6.86
C LYS A 364 -9.76 -10.60 -8.04
N ARG A 365 -9.97 -9.65 -8.96
CA ARG A 365 -10.90 -9.78 -10.08
C ARG A 365 -10.30 -10.48 -11.28
N VAL A 366 -9.02 -10.23 -11.59
CA VAL A 366 -8.43 -10.62 -12.90
C VAL A 366 -7.03 -11.24 -12.84
N ASN A 367 -6.41 -11.47 -11.66
CA ASN A 367 -5.11 -12.12 -11.63
C ASN A 367 -5.20 -13.59 -12.11
N ALA A 368 -4.44 -13.91 -13.17
CA ALA A 368 -4.48 -15.20 -13.83
C ALA A 368 -4.11 -16.40 -12.94
N HIS A 369 -3.40 -16.16 -11.83
CA HIS A 369 -2.99 -17.20 -10.88
C HIS A 369 -3.85 -17.23 -9.61
N LEU A 370 -4.88 -16.38 -9.43
CA LEU A 370 -5.61 -16.27 -8.15
C LEU A 370 -7.13 -16.39 -8.30
N VAL A 371 -7.69 -15.97 -9.42
CA VAL A 371 -9.13 -15.92 -9.62
C VAL A 371 -9.72 -17.33 -9.59
N GLY A 372 -10.60 -17.59 -8.62
CA GLY A 372 -11.36 -18.84 -8.54
C GLY A 372 -10.54 -20.06 -8.11
N ILE A 373 -9.36 -19.88 -7.52
CA ILE A 373 -8.53 -21.00 -7.05
C ILE A 373 -8.28 -20.97 -5.54
N ASP A 374 -8.05 -22.14 -4.95
CA ASP A 374 -7.70 -22.31 -3.54
C ASP A 374 -6.18 -22.50 -3.33
N GLU A 375 -5.75 -22.60 -2.06
CA GLU A 375 -4.33 -22.78 -1.70
C GLU A 375 -3.72 -24.01 -2.39
N GLN A 376 -4.45 -25.12 -2.45
CA GLN A 376 -3.94 -26.37 -3.02
C GLN A 376 -3.74 -26.24 -4.53
N SER A 377 -4.71 -25.66 -5.23
CA SER A 377 -4.66 -25.42 -6.67
C SER A 377 -3.56 -24.41 -7.02
N TYR A 378 -3.39 -23.35 -6.22
CA TYR A 378 -2.29 -22.41 -6.38
C TYR A 378 -0.93 -23.08 -6.24
N VAL A 379 -0.73 -23.88 -5.19
CA VAL A 379 0.54 -24.57 -4.95
C VAL A 379 0.86 -25.51 -6.11
N ALA A 380 -0.12 -26.28 -6.60
CA ALA A 380 0.06 -27.16 -7.75
C ALA A 380 0.42 -26.38 -9.03
N LEU A 381 -0.31 -25.30 -9.33
CA LEU A 381 -0.02 -24.41 -10.46
C LEU A 381 1.40 -23.86 -10.37
N ARG A 382 1.77 -23.33 -9.20
CA ARG A 382 3.05 -22.66 -8.99
C ARG A 382 4.22 -23.62 -9.11
N GLN A 383 4.14 -24.79 -8.47
CA GLN A 383 5.17 -25.82 -8.55
C GLN A 383 5.33 -26.34 -9.98
N ALA A 384 4.22 -26.64 -10.68
CA ALA A 384 4.26 -27.08 -12.07
C ALA A 384 4.92 -26.03 -12.98
N ARG A 385 4.64 -24.74 -12.76
CA ARG A 385 5.26 -23.65 -13.50
C ARG A 385 6.73 -23.47 -13.15
N ASP A 386 7.11 -23.55 -11.88
CA ASP A 386 8.50 -23.37 -11.45
C ASP A 386 9.42 -24.43 -12.07
N HIS A 387 8.96 -25.67 -12.22
CA HIS A 387 9.71 -26.74 -12.89
C HIS A 387 10.00 -26.49 -14.38
N THR A 388 9.35 -25.50 -15.01
CA THR A 388 9.61 -25.15 -16.42
C THR A 388 10.49 -23.92 -16.59
N LEU A 389 10.81 -23.22 -15.50
CA LEU A 389 11.51 -21.94 -15.56
C LEU A 389 13.02 -22.12 -15.34
N PRO A 390 13.89 -21.58 -16.22
CA PRO A 390 15.32 -21.53 -15.94
C PRO A 390 15.58 -20.63 -14.73
N MET A 391 16.71 -20.83 -14.05
CA MET A 391 17.13 -19.94 -12.97
C MET A 391 17.41 -18.53 -13.51
N PRO A 392 17.21 -17.45 -12.72
CA PRO A 392 17.52 -16.10 -13.13
C PRO A 392 18.97 -15.99 -13.56
N LYS A 393 19.20 -15.31 -14.68
CA LYS A 393 20.53 -15.19 -15.29
C LYS A 393 21.60 -14.68 -14.30
N LEU A 394 21.21 -13.77 -13.41
CA LEU A 394 22.13 -13.11 -12.48
C LEU A 394 22.11 -13.71 -11.07
N ILE A 395 21.41 -14.82 -10.79
CA ILE A 395 21.22 -15.35 -9.42
C ILE A 395 22.53 -15.52 -8.64
N LEU A 396 23.54 -16.14 -9.27
CA LEU A 396 24.85 -16.38 -8.65
C LEU A 396 25.71 -15.10 -8.58
N HIS A 397 25.41 -14.08 -9.37
CA HIS A 397 26.12 -12.81 -9.34
C HIS A 397 25.51 -11.87 -8.29
N ALA A 398 24.19 -11.74 -8.31
CA ALA A 398 23.42 -10.78 -7.52
C ALA A 398 23.42 -11.13 -6.03
N LEU A 399 23.19 -12.40 -5.68
CA LEU A 399 22.97 -12.73 -4.27
C LEU A 399 24.21 -12.54 -3.40
N GLN A 400 25.42 -12.74 -3.92
CA GLN A 400 26.64 -12.45 -3.16
C GLN A 400 26.87 -10.94 -2.90
N VAL A 401 26.24 -10.07 -3.70
CA VAL A 401 26.24 -8.61 -3.51
C VAL A 401 25.09 -8.18 -2.62
N ASN A 402 23.88 -8.70 -2.87
CA ASN A 402 22.65 -8.24 -2.24
C ASN A 402 22.50 -8.74 -0.81
N ILE A 403 23.03 -9.91 -0.46
CA ILE A 403 23.12 -10.34 0.95
C ILE A 403 24.11 -9.49 1.78
N ARG A 404 24.83 -8.56 1.13
CA ARG A 404 25.73 -7.58 1.74
C ARG A 404 25.21 -6.14 1.61
N GLY A 405 23.92 -5.97 1.33
CA GLY A 405 23.28 -4.66 1.19
C GLY A 405 23.85 -3.84 0.03
N GLY A 406 24.13 -4.48 -1.12
CA GLY A 406 24.67 -3.82 -2.30
C GLY A 406 26.20 -3.64 -2.30
N ARG A 407 26.91 -4.15 -1.29
CA ARG A 407 28.38 -4.04 -1.23
C ARG A 407 29.05 -5.12 -2.10
N LEU A 408 29.87 -4.67 -3.06
CA LEU A 408 30.73 -5.56 -3.84
C LEU A 408 31.77 -6.28 -2.95
N PRO A 409 32.20 -7.52 -3.29
CA PRO A 409 33.26 -8.25 -2.58
C PRO A 409 34.49 -7.39 -2.33
N GLU A 410 35.14 -7.53 -1.17
CA GLU A 410 36.39 -6.80 -0.91
C GLU A 410 37.45 -7.12 -1.97
N PRO A 411 38.34 -6.17 -2.32
CA PRO A 411 39.41 -6.45 -3.24
C PRO A 411 40.35 -7.53 -2.67
N GLU A 412 40.79 -8.45 -3.52
CA GLU A 412 41.88 -9.36 -3.19
C GLU A 412 43.24 -8.63 -3.21
N THR A 413 44.33 -9.34 -2.97
CA THR A 413 45.69 -8.77 -2.83
C THR A 413 46.20 -8.04 -4.07
N ASN A 414 45.59 -8.29 -5.24
CA ASN A 414 45.88 -7.59 -6.49
C ASN A 414 45.02 -6.33 -6.70
N GLY A 415 44.23 -5.92 -5.71
CA GLY A 415 43.37 -4.74 -5.76
C GLY A 415 42.12 -4.91 -6.64
N LYS A 416 41.81 -6.12 -7.12
CA LYS A 416 40.61 -6.41 -7.90
C LYS A 416 39.58 -7.14 -7.05
N ARG A 417 38.30 -6.94 -7.38
CA ARG A 417 37.16 -7.62 -6.76
C ARG A 417 36.74 -8.79 -7.64
N TYR A 418 36.34 -9.90 -7.02
CA TYR A 418 35.94 -11.11 -7.73
C TYR A 418 34.58 -11.59 -7.24
N LEU A 419 33.74 -11.99 -8.20
CA LEU A 419 32.52 -12.74 -7.91
C LEU A 419 32.85 -14.23 -7.92
N LYS A 420 32.31 -14.97 -6.95
CA LYS A 420 32.44 -16.44 -6.89
C LYS A 420 31.23 -17.09 -7.53
N ILE A 421 31.45 -17.99 -8.50
CA ILE A 421 30.39 -18.77 -9.13
C ILE A 421 30.54 -20.23 -8.70
N PRO A 422 29.74 -20.71 -7.74
CA PRO A 422 29.77 -22.12 -7.34
C PRO A 422 29.21 -23.00 -8.46
N LEU A 423 29.89 -24.12 -8.73
CA LEU A 423 29.47 -25.08 -9.75
C LEU A 423 28.45 -26.06 -9.16
N ASP A 424 27.40 -26.36 -9.94
CA ASP A 424 26.42 -27.42 -9.67
C ASP A 424 25.63 -27.31 -8.34
N VAL A 425 25.52 -26.11 -7.76
CA VAL A 425 24.79 -25.89 -6.49
C VAL A 425 23.30 -25.58 -6.64
N LEU A 426 22.84 -25.18 -7.83
CA LEU A 426 21.43 -24.91 -8.12
C LEU A 426 20.78 -26.13 -8.76
N GLY A 427 20.63 -27.20 -7.98
CA GLY A 427 20.07 -28.47 -8.45
C GLY A 427 18.63 -28.33 -8.95
N GLY A 428 18.26 -29.14 -9.96
CA GLY A 428 16.88 -29.22 -10.48
C GLY A 428 16.47 -28.11 -11.45
N ALA A 429 17.36 -27.14 -11.72
CA ALA A 429 17.11 -26.11 -12.73
C ALA A 429 17.11 -26.73 -14.14
N PRO A 430 16.09 -26.45 -14.99
CA PRO A 430 16.13 -26.82 -16.40
C PRO A 430 17.23 -26.02 -17.11
N TRP A 431 18.00 -26.70 -17.98
CA TRP A 431 19.09 -26.12 -18.78
C TRP A 431 18.63 -25.67 -20.15
#